data_AF-A0A932VVE0-F1
#
_entry.id   AF-A0A932VVE0-F1
#
_cell.length_a   1.000
_cell.length_b   1.000
_cell.length_c   1.000
_cell.angle_alpha   90.00
_cell.angle_beta   90.00
_cell.angle_gamma   90.00
#
_symmetry.space_group_name_H-M   'P 1'
#
loop_
_entity.id
_entity.type
_entity.pdbx_description
1 polymer ?
#
loop_
_entity_poly.entity_id
_entity_poly.type
_entity_poly.pdbx_seq_one_letter_code
_entity_poly.pdbx_strand_id
1 'polypeptide(L)'
;MAKILRETAHLLEIDGAFIGRYRSYEKAAELIESLPTPIAEIAKDNERLTSYPGIGERLAEHIQEILKTGDYALRKKLLKKYPHTLLDL
;
A
#
# COMPACT_ATOMS: atom_id res chain seq x y z
N MET A 1 -5.45 -2.24 7.04
CA MET A 1 -4.98 -1.96 5.66
C MET A 1 -3.95 -0.83 5.60
N ALA A 2 -4.20 0.35 6.18
CA ALA A 2 -3.20 1.44 6.23
C ALA A 2 -1.84 0.99 6.80
N LYS A 3 -1.86 0.21 7.90
CA LYS A 3 -0.65 -0.40 8.48
C LYS A 3 0.14 -1.25 7.47
N ILE A 4 -0.53 -2.09 6.68
CA ILE A 4 0.08 -2.97 5.66
C ILE A 4 0.80 -2.14 4.59
N LEU A 5 0.18 -1.03 4.15
CA LEU A 5 0.75 -0.13 3.16
C LEU A 5 1.96 0.62 3.72
N ARG A 6 1.88 1.14 4.96
CA ARG A 6 3.03 1.75 5.66
C ARG A 6 4.19 0.78 5.84
N GLU A 7 3.92 -0.44 6.31
CA GLU A 7 4.94 -1.49 6.40
C GLU A 7 5.59 -1.74 5.04
N THR A 8 4.79 -1.77 3.96
CA THR A 8 5.37 -1.94 2.62
C THR A 8 6.20 -0.73 2.20
N ALA A 9 5.78 0.49 2.52
CA ALA A 9 6.57 1.68 2.25
C ALA A 9 7.95 1.60 2.91
N HIS A 10 8.00 1.25 4.21
CA HIS A 10 9.26 1.03 4.92
C HIS A 10 10.09 -0.09 4.29
N LEU A 11 9.48 -1.22 3.94
CA LEU A 11 10.18 -2.33 3.28
C LEU A 11 10.76 -1.91 1.91
N LEU A 12 10.03 -1.08 1.16
CA LEU A 12 10.49 -0.53 -0.11
C LEU A 12 11.61 0.50 0.09
N GLU A 13 11.54 1.30 1.13
CA GLU A 13 12.60 2.24 1.51
C GLU A 13 13.89 1.50 1.88
N ILE A 14 13.78 0.46 2.72
CA ILE A 14 14.90 -0.44 3.07
C ILE A 14 15.46 -1.15 1.82
N ASP A 15 14.58 -1.54 0.88
CA ASP A 15 14.99 -2.14 -0.39
C ASP A 15 15.77 -1.17 -1.30
N GLY A 16 15.81 0.13 -0.96
CA GLY A 16 16.39 1.16 -1.80
C GLY A 16 15.52 1.46 -3.02
N ALA A 17 14.21 1.21 -2.94
CA ALA A 17 13.28 1.56 -4.00
C ALA A 17 13.25 3.08 -4.19
N PHE A 18 12.92 3.50 -5.41
CA PHE A 18 12.84 4.92 -5.75
C PHE A 18 11.86 5.67 -4.82
N ILE A 19 12.20 6.91 -4.46
CA ILE A 19 11.42 7.76 -3.55
C ILE A 19 9.95 7.85 -3.94
N GLY A 20 9.66 7.99 -5.24
CA GLY A 20 8.29 8.02 -5.73
C GLY A 20 7.50 6.74 -5.43
N ARG A 21 8.16 5.59 -5.36
CA ARG A 21 7.50 4.30 -5.16
C ARG A 21 7.02 4.16 -3.72
N TYR A 22 7.88 4.29 -2.71
CA TYR A 22 7.45 4.12 -1.31
C TYR A 22 6.55 5.27 -0.83
N ARG A 23 6.79 6.52 -1.28
CA ARG A 23 5.90 7.65 -0.97
C ARG A 23 4.47 7.46 -1.46
N SER A 24 4.27 6.77 -2.58
CA SER A 24 2.91 6.41 -3.04
C SER A 24 2.18 5.52 -2.02
N TYR A 25 2.88 4.56 -1.41
CA TYR A 25 2.29 3.69 -0.38
C TYR A 25 2.01 4.45 0.92
N GLU A 26 2.90 5.35 1.34
CA GLU A 26 2.66 6.22 2.51
C GLU A 26 1.42 7.09 2.30
N LYS A 27 1.36 7.80 1.17
CA LYS A 27 0.21 8.66 0.83
C LYS A 27 -1.09 7.87 0.77
N ALA A 28 -1.08 6.67 0.20
CA ALA A 28 -2.26 5.83 0.19
C ALA A 28 -2.68 5.39 1.60
N ALA A 29 -1.71 5.09 2.47
CA ALA A 29 -1.99 4.75 3.86
C ALA A 29 -2.61 5.93 4.63
N GLU A 30 -2.03 7.13 4.50
CA GLU A 30 -2.57 8.37 5.09
C GLU A 30 -3.97 8.68 4.56
N LEU A 31 -4.16 8.57 3.24
CA LEU A 31 -5.46 8.78 2.62
C LEU A 31 -6.51 7.82 3.20
N ILE A 32 -6.18 6.52 3.32
CA ILE A 32 -7.10 5.52 3.88
C ILE A 32 -7.48 5.82 5.33
N GLU A 33 -6.58 6.42 6.12
CA GLU A 33 -6.90 6.82 7.50
C GLU A 33 -7.67 8.13 7.58
N SER A 34 -7.45 9.04 6.63
CA SER A 34 -8.12 10.33 6.57
C SER A 34 -9.52 10.25 5.93
N LEU A 35 -9.76 9.22 5.12
CA LEU A 35 -11.02 9.03 4.43
C LEU A 35 -12.15 8.69 5.41
N PRO A 36 -13.27 9.43 5.38
CA PRO A 36 -14.45 9.12 6.20
C PRO A 36 -15.20 7.89 5.68
N THR A 37 -15.04 7.58 4.39
CA THR A 37 -15.66 6.43 3.72
C THR A 37 -14.67 5.27 3.67
N PRO A 38 -15.10 4.02 3.94
CA PRO A 38 -14.22 2.87 3.83
C PRO A 38 -13.66 2.73 2.41
N ILE A 39 -12.34 2.57 2.31
CA ILE A 39 -11.63 2.38 1.03
C ILE A 39 -12.17 1.21 0.22
N ALA A 40 -12.78 0.22 0.87
CA ALA A 40 -13.45 -0.90 0.20
C ALA A 40 -14.57 -0.44 -0.75
N GLU A 41 -15.33 0.58 -0.37
CA GLU A 41 -16.39 1.16 -1.21
C GLU A 41 -15.79 1.96 -2.36
N ILE A 42 -14.72 2.71 -2.10
CA ILE A 42 -14.02 3.50 -3.12
C ILE A 42 -13.36 2.56 -4.13
N ALA A 43 -12.76 1.47 -3.66
CA ALA A 43 -12.09 0.47 -4.49
C ALA A 43 -13.04 -0.37 -5.35
N LYS A 44 -14.37 -0.24 -5.19
CA LYS A 44 -15.34 -0.76 -6.17
C LYS A 44 -15.20 -0.04 -7.51
N ASP A 45 -14.74 1.21 -7.47
CA ASP A 45 -14.56 2.07 -8.63
C ASP A 45 -13.07 2.38 -8.80
N ASN A 46 -12.43 1.70 -9.75
CA ASN A 46 -10.99 1.83 -9.95
C ASN A 46 -10.59 3.25 -10.38
N GLU A 47 -11.45 3.92 -11.16
CA GLU A 47 -11.24 5.30 -11.59
C GLU A 47 -11.25 6.26 -10.41
N ARG A 48 -12.21 6.13 -9.47
CA ARG A 48 -12.22 6.92 -8.23
C ARG A 48 -10.98 6.66 -7.40
N LEU A 49 -10.53 5.42 -7.29
CA LEU A 49 -9.35 5.09 -6.51
C LEU A 49 -8.07 5.68 -7.11
N THR A 50 -7.90 5.59 -8.44
CA THR A 50 -6.74 6.14 -9.16
C THR A 50 -6.80 7.66 -9.35
N SER A 51 -7.97 8.27 -9.14
CA SER A 51 -8.14 9.72 -9.09
C SER A 51 -7.46 10.36 -7.86
N TYR A 52 -7.23 9.58 -6.80
CA TYR A 52 -6.57 10.10 -5.60
C TYR A 52 -5.06 10.30 -5.80
N PRO A 53 -4.53 11.46 -5.37
CA PRO A 53 -3.11 11.78 -5.53
C PRO A 53 -2.23 10.80 -4.76
N GLY A 54 -1.39 10.07 -5.48
CA GLY A 54 -0.48 9.07 -4.92
C GLY A 54 -0.93 7.62 -5.15
N ILE A 55 -2.17 7.38 -5.58
CA ILE A 55 -2.67 6.06 -5.98
C ILE A 55 -2.61 5.94 -7.51
N GLY A 56 -1.59 5.25 -8.01
CA GLY A 56 -1.55 4.82 -9.41
C GLY A 56 -2.29 3.49 -9.64
N GLU A 57 -2.43 3.08 -10.91
CA GLU A 57 -3.09 1.82 -11.29
C GLU A 57 -2.56 0.60 -10.53
N ARG A 58 -1.23 0.43 -10.45
CA ARG A 58 -0.62 -0.67 -9.69
C ARG A 58 -0.97 -0.66 -8.21
N LEU A 59 -1.03 0.53 -7.60
CA LEU A 59 -1.37 0.64 -6.19
C LEU A 59 -2.85 0.33 -5.98
N ALA A 60 -3.70 0.72 -6.94
CA ALA A 60 -5.11 0.37 -6.95
C ALA A 60 -5.32 -1.14 -7.00
N GLU A 61 -4.60 -1.85 -7.88
CA GLU A 61 -4.63 -3.32 -7.93
C GLU A 61 -4.20 -3.95 -6.61
N HIS A 62 -3.11 -3.47 -6.01
CA HIS A 62 -2.65 -3.97 -4.70
C HIS A 62 -3.68 -3.72 -3.60
N ILE A 63 -4.33 -2.55 -3.60
CA ILE A 63 -5.40 -2.21 -2.66
C ILE A 63 -6.56 -3.21 -2.79
N GLN A 64 -6.99 -3.49 -4.02
CA GLN A 64 -8.05 -4.47 -4.27
C GLN A 64 -7.65 -5.89 -3.83
N GLU A 65 -6.40 -6.28 -4.03
CA GLU A 65 -5.88 -7.58 -3.59
C GLU A 65 -5.83 -7.70 -2.07
N ILE A 66 -5.40 -6.64 -1.37
CA ILE A 66 -5.43 -6.57 0.09
C ILE A 66 -6.87 -6.69 0.61
N LEU A 67 -7.83 -6.03 -0.05
CA LEU A 67 -9.24 -6.11 0.34
C LEU A 67 -9.83 -7.51 0.14
N LYS A 68 -9.40 -8.23 -0.90
CA LYS A 68 -9.90 -9.59 -1.19
C LYS A 68 -9.23 -10.68 -0.37
N THR A 69 -7.92 -10.58 -0.14
CA THR A 69 -7.11 -11.67 0.41
C THR A 69 -6.49 -11.35 1.79
N GLY A 70 -6.60 -10.10 2.25
CA GLY A 70 -5.98 -9.60 3.46
C GLY A 70 -4.51 -9.20 3.31
N ASP A 71 -3.88 -9.52 2.16
CA ASP A 71 -2.48 -9.23 1.86
C ASP A 71 -2.27 -9.12 0.33
N TYR A 72 -1.03 -9.05 -0.17
CA TYR A 72 -0.80 -8.96 -1.62
C TYR A 72 0.60 -9.44 -2.01
N ALA A 73 0.75 -9.83 -3.27
CA ALA A 73 1.93 -10.55 -3.75
C ALA A 73 3.25 -9.78 -3.54
N LEU A 74 3.26 -8.46 -3.75
CA LEU A 74 4.47 -7.66 -3.57
C LEU A 74 4.92 -7.61 -2.11
N ARG A 75 4.01 -7.42 -1.15
CA ARG A 75 4.37 -7.46 0.28
C ARG A 75 4.92 -8.82 0.68
N LYS A 76 4.31 -9.93 0.24
CA LYS A 76 4.84 -11.28 0.52
C LYS A 76 6.26 -11.46 -0.03
N LYS A 77 6.55 -10.92 -1.22
CA LYS A 77 7.89 -10.94 -1.80
C LYS A 77 8.88 -10.11 -0.98
N LEU A 78 8.49 -8.90 -0.59
CA LEU A 78 9.33 -8.02 0.24
C LEU A 78 9.59 -8.63 1.62
N LEU A 79 8.58 -9.25 2.25
CA LEU A 79 8.74 -9.93 3.53
C LEU A 79 9.64 -11.17 3.47
N LYS A 80 9.66 -11.86 2.33
CA LYS A 80 10.63 -12.95 2.11
C LYS A 80 12.06 -12.44 1.97
N LYS A 81 12.24 -11.23 1.42
CA LYS A 81 13.55 -10.61 1.21
C LYS A 81 14.05 -9.88 2.47
N TYR A 82 13.15 -9.23 3.19
CA TYR A 82 13.37 -8.48 4.42
C TYR A 82 12.39 -9.01 5.48
N PRO A 83 12.84 -9.94 6.35
CA PRO A 83 11.98 -10.51 7.38
C PRO A 83 11.49 -9.41 8.34
N HIS A 84 10.32 -9.63 8.95
CA HIS A 84 9.67 -8.71 9.89
C HIS A 84 10.58 -8.23 11.03
N THR A 85 11.63 -8.99 11.37
CA THR A 85 12.66 -8.60 12.35
C THR A 85 13.38 -7.29 12.02
N LEU A 86 13.33 -6.82 10.76
CA LEU A 86 13.87 -5.53 10.35
C LEU A 86 12.89 -4.36 10.52
N LEU A 87 11.59 -4.62 10.73
CA LEU A 87 10.58 -3.60 11.02
C LEU A 87 10.45 -3.31 12.52
N ASP A 88 11.12 -4.10 13.37
CA ASP A 88 11.16 -3.97 14.83
C ASP A 88 12.42 -3.19 15.24
N LEU A 89 12.44 -1.88 14.95
CA LEU A 89 13.52 -0.98 15.35
C LEU A 89 12.97 0.41 15.71
#